data_AF-A0A182AJ58-F1
#
_entry.id   AF-A0A182AJ58-F1
#
_cell.length_a   1.000
_cell.length_b   1.000
_cell.length_c   1.000
_cell.angle_alpha   90.00
_cell.angle_beta   90.00
_cell.angle_gamma   90.00
#
_symmetry.space_group_name_H-M   'P 1'
#
loop_
_entity.id
_entity.type
_entity.pdbx_description
1 polymer ?
#
loop_
_entity_poly.entity_id
_entity_poly.type
_entity_poly.pdbx_seq_one_letter_code
_entity_poly.pdbx_strand_id
1 'polypeptide(L)'
;MKALPGGIGHPQNGAMAEPSPEGRYRVRPRVEREQSVPQQVLAARFHYRDEAETFAQALALQQQQGVVVEKLAPGGCWLQLSTVASHP
;
A
#
# COMPACT_ATOMS: atom_id res chain seq x y z
N MET A 1 -11.37 32.98 25.62
CA MET A 1 -10.49 32.05 26.37
C MET A 1 -11.34 30.83 26.71
N LYS A 2 -11.11 29.57 26.34
CA LYS A 2 -10.11 28.82 25.58
C LYS A 2 -10.89 27.62 24.98
N ALA A 3 -10.54 27.16 23.78
CA ALA A 3 -11.10 25.94 23.21
C ALA A 3 -10.08 24.78 23.27
N LEU A 4 -10.61 23.54 23.27
CA LEU A 4 -9.97 22.21 23.12
C LEU A 4 -9.39 21.55 24.41
N PRO A 5 -9.24 20.20 24.48
CA PRO A 5 -9.46 19.16 23.46
C PRO A 5 -10.23 17.89 23.93
N GLY A 6 -10.86 17.18 22.99
CA GLY A 6 -11.25 15.76 23.15
C GLY A 6 -11.57 15.24 21.74
N GLY A 7 -10.96 14.19 21.21
CA GLY A 7 -10.50 12.97 21.86
C GLY A 7 -11.17 11.82 21.14
N ILE A 8 -10.65 11.51 19.94
CA ILE A 8 -10.64 10.22 19.22
C ILE A 8 -11.74 9.21 19.57
N GLY A 9 -12.66 9.01 18.62
CA GLY A 9 -13.61 7.88 18.62
C GLY A 9 -14.03 7.54 17.20
N HIS A 10 -13.19 6.80 16.47
CA HIS A 10 -13.63 6.10 15.26
C HIS A 10 -14.04 4.67 15.66
N PRO A 11 -15.31 4.26 15.46
CA PRO A 11 -15.73 2.89 15.74
C PRO A 11 -15.22 1.94 14.64
N GLN A 12 -14.32 1.07 15.07
CA GLN A 12 -13.86 -0.16 14.44
C GLN A 12 -15.03 -1.12 14.15
N ASN A 13 -15.48 -1.21 12.90
CA ASN A 13 -16.41 -2.23 12.42
C ASN A 13 -16.17 -2.56 10.93
N GLY A 14 -15.69 -3.78 10.65
CA GLY A 14 -16.01 -4.53 9.43
C GLY A 14 -15.39 -4.11 8.08
N ALA A 15 -14.24 -3.43 8.03
CA ALA A 15 -13.66 -3.01 6.76
C ALA A 15 -12.98 -4.19 6.04
N MET A 16 -13.63 -4.70 4.99
CA MET A 16 -12.94 -5.14 3.77
C MET A 16 -11.80 -4.14 3.54
N ALA A 17 -10.54 -4.57 3.70
CA ALA A 17 -9.37 -3.70 3.86
C ALA A 17 -9.39 -2.53 2.86
N GLU A 18 -9.91 -1.38 3.31
CA GLU A 18 -10.02 -0.21 2.45
C GLU A 18 -8.62 0.39 2.34
N PRO A 19 -8.20 0.78 1.14
CA PRO A 19 -6.88 1.37 0.94
C PRO A 19 -6.76 2.66 1.76
N SER A 20 -5.96 2.63 2.83
CA SER A 20 -5.77 3.78 3.71
C SER A 20 -4.77 4.76 3.09
N PRO A 21 -5.08 6.07 3.01
CA PRO A 21 -4.11 7.08 2.54
C PRO A 21 -2.89 7.23 3.47
N GLU A 22 -2.90 6.58 4.63
CA GLU A 22 -1.81 6.54 5.61
C GLU A 22 -1.10 5.19 5.70
N GLY A 23 -1.51 4.19 4.90
CA GLY A 23 -0.91 2.85 4.92
C GLY A 23 0.59 2.90 4.63
N ARG A 24 1.40 2.18 5.42
CA ARG A 24 2.87 2.13 5.30
C ARG A 24 3.33 1.19 4.18
N TYR A 25 2.46 0.30 3.71
CA TYR A 25 2.76 -0.62 2.63
C TYR A 25 1.96 -0.21 1.41
N ARG A 26 2.60 -0.10 0.25
CA ARG A 26 1.95 0.26 -1.02
C ARG A 26 2.09 -0.91 -1.99
N VAL A 27 0.98 -1.27 -2.63
CA VAL A 27 0.94 -2.31 -3.65
C VAL A 27 0.65 -1.69 -5.00
N ARG A 28 1.50 -1.97 -5.98
CA ARG A 28 1.37 -1.41 -7.33
C ARG A 28 1.88 -2.38 -8.39
N PRO A 29 1.43 -2.22 -9.64
CA PRO A 29 2.04 -2.88 -10.78
C PRO A 29 3.56 -2.63 -10.83
N ARG A 30 4.31 -3.68 -11.19
CA ARG A 30 5.73 -3.58 -11.54
C ARG A 30 5.83 -2.91 -12.90
N VAL A 31 6.66 -1.88 -12.98
CA VAL A 31 6.99 -1.20 -14.24
C VAL A 31 8.44 -1.50 -14.58
N GLU A 32 8.70 -2.15 -15.72
CA GLU A 32 10.02 -2.71 -16.07
C GLU A 32 11.14 -1.67 -16.25
N ARG A 33 10.80 -0.37 -16.33
CA ARG A 33 11.77 0.74 -16.56
C ARG A 33 11.55 1.93 -15.64
N GLU A 34 11.07 1.68 -14.43
CA GLU A 34 10.77 2.77 -13.50
C GLU A 34 12.05 3.29 -12.83
N GLN A 35 12.50 4.47 -13.26
CA GLN A 35 13.64 5.15 -12.67
C GLN A 35 13.27 5.92 -11.40
N SER A 36 11.99 6.23 -11.20
CA SER A 36 11.47 6.94 -10.04
C SER A 36 10.00 6.64 -9.89
N VAL A 37 9.54 6.34 -8.67
CA VAL A 37 8.14 6.06 -8.40
C VAL A 37 7.47 7.33 -7.88
N PRO A 38 6.48 7.90 -8.58
CA PRO A 38 5.80 9.08 -8.08
C PRO A 38 5.08 8.75 -6.76
N GLN A 39 5.19 9.66 -5.79
CA GLN A 39 4.49 9.52 -4.51
C GLN A 39 2.96 9.58 -4.68
N GLN A 40 2.50 10.21 -5.77
CA GLN A 40 1.09 10.39 -6.11
C GLN A 40 0.48 9.26 -6.95
N VAL A 41 1.20 8.16 -7.22
CA VAL A 41 0.55 7.02 -7.87
C VAL A 41 -0.53 6.50 -6.93
N LEU A 42 -1.79 6.62 -7.36
CA LEU A 42 -2.94 5.96 -6.75
C LEU A 42 -2.65 4.45 -6.75
N ALA A 43 -2.31 3.95 -5.57
CA ALA A 43 -1.95 2.57 -5.36
C ALA A 43 -2.55 2.13 -4.03
N ALA A 44 -2.98 0.87 -3.97
CA ALA A 44 -3.57 0.33 -2.77
C ALA A 44 -2.56 0.37 -1.63
N ARG A 45 -2.98 0.90 -0.48
CA ARG A 45 -2.11 1.09 0.68
C ARG A 45 -2.66 0.35 1.89
N PHE A 46 -1.76 -0.31 2.60
CA PHE A 46 -2.05 -1.20 3.71
C PHE A 46 -1.20 -0.84 4.92
N HIS A 47 -1.70 -1.10 6.12
CA HIS A 47 -0.95 -0.86 7.35
C HIS A 47 -0.01 -2.02 7.67
N TYR A 48 -0.37 -3.24 7.28
CA TYR A 48 0.40 -4.45 7.52
C TYR A 48 1.02 -5.02 6.25
N ARG A 49 2.15 -5.69 6.41
CA ARG A 49 2.91 -6.30 5.30
C ARG A 49 2.13 -7.45 4.68
N ASP A 50 1.61 -8.35 5.51
CA ASP A 50 0.94 -9.57 5.08
C ASP A 50 -0.28 -9.27 4.21
N GLU A 51 -1.07 -8.26 4.59
CA GLU A 51 -2.22 -7.80 3.79
C GLU A 51 -1.80 -7.30 2.41
N ALA A 52 -0.72 -6.49 2.37
CA ALA A 52 -0.18 -5.97 1.13
C ALA A 52 0.34 -7.11 0.23
N GLU A 53 0.98 -8.13 0.81
CA GLU A 53 1.47 -9.30 0.07
C GLU A 53 0.31 -10.17 -0.43
N THR A 54 -0.73 -10.42 0.37
CA THR A 54 -1.93 -11.14 -0.07
C THR A 54 -2.64 -10.41 -1.22
N PHE A 55 -2.83 -9.09 -1.10
CA PHE A 55 -3.41 -8.29 -2.17
C PHE A 55 -2.54 -8.28 -3.42
N ALA A 56 -1.21 -8.19 -3.26
CA ALA A 56 -0.28 -8.23 -4.39
C ALA A 56 -0.33 -9.55 -5.15
N GLN A 57 -0.50 -10.68 -4.46
CA GLN A 57 -0.68 -11.99 -5.10
C GLN A 57 -1.99 -12.05 -5.89
N ALA A 58 -3.10 -11.63 -5.29
CA ALA A 58 -4.39 -11.58 -5.99
C ALA A 58 -4.33 -10.67 -7.23
N LEU A 59 -3.70 -9.50 -7.10
CA LEU A 59 -3.55 -8.54 -8.20
C LEU A 59 -2.62 -9.07 -9.31
N ALA A 60 -1.52 -9.73 -8.94
CA ALA A 60 -0.59 -10.31 -9.91
C ALA A 60 -1.25 -11.39 -10.76
N LEU A 61 -2.08 -12.23 -10.13
CA LEU A 61 -2.87 -13.26 -10.82
C LEU A 61 -3.95 -12.64 -11.71
N GLN A 62 -4.72 -11.68 -11.19
CA GLN A 62 -5.82 -11.04 -11.93
C GLN A 62 -5.32 -10.30 -13.17
N GLN A 63 -4.20 -9.57 -13.05
CA GLN A 63 -3.68 -8.71 -14.11
C GLN A 63 -2.65 -9.41 -14.99
N GLN A 64 -2.23 -10.64 -14.65
CA GLN A 64 -1.11 -11.36 -15.28
C GLN A 64 0.14 -10.47 -15.47
N GLN A 65 0.38 -9.57 -14.51
CA GLN A 65 1.57 -8.73 -14.48
C GLN A 65 2.30 -8.84 -13.13
N GLY A 66 3.60 -8.54 -13.13
CA GLY A 66 4.36 -8.45 -11.89
C GLY A 66 3.80 -7.34 -10.99
N VAL A 67 3.75 -7.55 -9.68
CA VAL A 67 3.30 -6.57 -8.69
C VAL A 67 4.40 -6.37 -7.66
N VAL A 68 4.55 -5.13 -7.19
CA VAL A 68 5.55 -4.73 -6.21
C VAL A 68 4.86 -4.30 -4.92
N VAL A 69 5.38 -4.80 -3.81
CA VAL A 69 5.03 -4.35 -2.46
C VAL A 69 6.18 -3.49 -1.93
N GLU A 70 5.85 -2.24 -1.61
CA GLU A 70 6.80 -1.25 -1.13
C GLU A 70 6.47 -0.84 0.30
N LYS A 71 7.49 -0.63 1.12
CA LYS A 71 7.37 0.01 2.42
C LYS A 71 7.72 1.49 2.30
N LEU A 72 6.80 2.34 2.74
CA LEU A 72 6.98 3.79 2.81
C LEU A 72 7.85 4.14 4.01
N ALA A 73 8.97 4.82 3.78
CA ALA A 73 9.74 5.43 4.85
C ALA A 73 9.32 6.90 5.04
N PRO A 74 9.32 7.41 6.27
CA PRO A 74 9.24 8.86 6.50
C PRO A 74 10.46 9.53 5.84
N GLY A 75 10.22 10.49 4.95
CA GLY A 75 11.29 11.19 4.22
C GLY A 75 11.39 10.90 2.71
N GLY A 76 10.46 10.11 2.15
CA GLY A 76 10.33 9.96 0.70
C GLY A 76 11.19 8.88 0.06
N CYS A 77 11.94 8.11 0.86
CA CYS A 77 12.59 6.87 0.40
C CYS A 77 11.60 5.70 0.43
N TRP A 78 11.69 4.84 -0.57
CA TRP A 78 10.82 3.66 -0.73
C TRP A 78 11.70 2.43 -0.67
N LEU A 79 11.30 1.45 0.12
CA LEU A 79 11.99 0.17 0.19
C LEU A 79 11.12 -0.88 -0.48
N GLN A 80 11.61 -1.46 -1.58
CA GLN A 80 10.97 -2.61 -2.20
C GLN A 80 11.14 -3.83 -1.28
N LEU A 81 10.03 -4.47 -0.91
CA LEU A 81 10.05 -5.67 -0.06
C LEU A 81 10.00 -6.94 -0.88
N SER A 82 9.01 -7.03 -1.76
CA SER A 82 8.70 -8.25 -2.50
C SER A 82 8.25 -7.89 -3.92
N THR A 83 8.72 -8.66 -4.90
CA THR A 83 8.17 -8.65 -6.26
C THR A 83 7.41 -9.95 -6.43
N VAL A 84 6.10 -9.86 -6.68
CA VAL A 84 5.29 -11.01 -7.03
C VAL A 84 5.25 -11.09 -8.55
N ALA A 85 5.88 -12.10 -9.12
CA ALA A 85 5.71 -12.43 -10.53
C ALA A 85 4.38 -13.16 -10.72
N SER A 86 3.64 -12.80 -11.75
CA SER A 86 2.63 -13.69 -12.33
C SER A 86 3.42 -14.79 -13.04
N HIS A 87 3.54 -15.94 -12.41
CA HIS A 87 3.96 -17.13 -13.15
C HIS A 87 2.78 -17.57 -14.03
N PRO A 88 3.01 -17.90 -15.31
CA PRO A 88 1.99 -18.47 -16.19
C PRO A 88 1.53 -19.84 -15.70
#